data_AF-A0A7W3LW65-F1
#
_entry.id   AF-A0A7W3LW65-F1
#
_cell.length_a   1.000
_cell.length_b   1.000
_cell.length_c   1.000
_cell.angle_alpha   90.00
_cell.angle_beta   90.00
_cell.angle_gamma   90.00
#
_symmetry.space_group_name_H-M   'P 1'
#
loop_
_entity.id
_entity.type
_entity.pdbx_description
1 polymer ?
#
loop_
_entity_poly.entity_id
_entity_poly.type
_entity_poly.pdbx_seq_one_letter_code
_entity_poly.pdbx_strand_id
1 'polypeptide(L)'
;MPSFGAGEWIIILLVVLLLFGSAKLPALARSLGRSARILKAETKGLHDDDDGDKAADQPGQPGQQAQGQQAQAQSADARAEAARLREEAARLEREAAQQQYGSGARPLTSGEPIQGVPVSDPDRLRKS
;
A
#
# COMPACT_ATOMS: atom_id res chain seq x y z
N MET A 1 -22.51 -44.69 -16.52
CA MET A 1 -23.46 -43.55 -16.56
C MET A 1 -22.66 -42.34 -16.13
N PRO A 2 -22.58 -41.26 -16.92
CA PRO A 2 -21.77 -40.09 -16.56
C PRO A 2 -22.24 -39.56 -15.20
N SER A 3 -21.34 -39.56 -14.23
CA SER A 3 -21.61 -39.16 -12.85
C SER A 3 -21.54 -37.63 -12.76
N PHE A 4 -22.72 -37.00 -12.86
CA PHE A 4 -22.96 -35.55 -12.73
C PHE A 4 -22.58 -34.92 -11.37
N GLY A 5 -21.82 -35.65 -10.53
CA GLY A 5 -21.35 -35.12 -9.27
C GLY A 5 -20.14 -34.22 -9.49
N ALA A 6 -18.95 -34.81 -9.60
CA ALA A 6 -17.72 -34.02 -9.50
C ALA A 6 -17.43 -33.13 -10.72
N GLY A 7 -17.70 -33.60 -11.95
CA GLY A 7 -17.38 -32.86 -13.16
C GLY A 7 -18.20 -31.58 -13.33
N GLU A 8 -19.49 -31.63 -12.99
CA GLU A 8 -20.41 -30.50 -13.13
C GLU A 8 -20.10 -29.39 -12.13
N TRP A 9 -19.81 -29.75 -10.87
CA TRP A 9 -19.37 -28.78 -9.86
C TRP A 9 -18.11 -28.02 -10.28
N ILE A 10 -17.13 -28.71 -10.88
CA ILE A 10 -15.91 -28.06 -11.37
C ILE A 10 -16.24 -27.05 -12.45
N ILE A 11 -17.12 -27.39 -13.41
CA ILE A 11 -17.54 -26.48 -14.48
C ILE A 11 -18.22 -25.23 -13.90
N ILE A 12 -19.12 -25.40 -12.94
CA ILE A 12 -19.81 -24.28 -12.27
C ILE A 12 -18.80 -23.37 -11.56
N LEU A 13 -17.86 -23.93 -10.80
CA LEU A 13 -16.81 -23.13 -10.15
C LEU A 13 -15.97 -22.36 -11.17
N LEU A 14 -15.65 -22.99 -12.31
CA LEU A 14 -14.89 -22.37 -13.39
C LEU A 14 -15.64 -21.17 -13.96
N VAL A 15 -16.93 -21.32 -14.25
CA VAL A 15 -17.79 -20.22 -14.73
C VAL A 15 -17.83 -19.08 -13.70
N VAL A 16 -18.07 -19.37 -12.42
CA VAL A 16 -18.08 -18.36 -11.36
C VAL A 16 -16.72 -17.65 -11.26
N LEU A 17 -15.61 -18.38 -11.37
CA LEU A 17 -14.27 -17.80 -11.37
C LEU A 17 -14.02 -16.90 -12.58
N LEU A 18 -14.60 -17.20 -13.75
CA LEU A 18 -14.53 -16.34 -14.94
C LEU A 18 -15.35 -15.05 -14.76
N LEU A 19 -16.55 -15.14 -14.18
CA LEU A 19 -17.44 -13.99 -14.01
C LEU A 19 -16.94 -13.04 -12.90
N PHE A 20 -16.52 -13.60 -11.77
CA PHE A 20 -16.11 -12.82 -10.60
C PHE A 20 -14.60 -12.58 -10.53
N GLY A 21 -13.78 -13.46 -11.11
CA GLY A 21 -12.32 -13.41 -11.02
C GLY A 21 -11.75 -14.04 -9.75
N SER A 22 -10.46 -14.40 -9.79
CA SER A 22 -9.74 -15.08 -8.69
C SER A 22 -9.56 -14.22 -7.44
N ALA A 23 -9.57 -12.90 -7.56
CA ALA A 23 -9.42 -11.99 -6.43
C ALA A 23 -10.74 -11.71 -5.67
N LYS A 24 -11.89 -11.74 -6.36
CA LYS A 24 -13.20 -11.37 -5.77
C LYS A 24 -13.87 -12.52 -5.02
N LEU A 25 -13.75 -13.76 -5.52
CA LEU A 25 -14.26 -14.94 -4.81
C LEU A 25 -13.74 -15.08 -3.37
N PRO A 26 -12.42 -15.05 -3.11
CA PRO A 26 -11.89 -15.18 -1.76
C PRO A 26 -12.17 -13.94 -0.89
N ALA A 27 -12.40 -12.78 -1.48
CA ALA A 27 -12.84 -11.58 -0.75
C ALA A 27 -14.30 -11.72 -0.28
N LEU A 28 -15.21 -12.14 -1.17
CA LEU A 28 -16.62 -12.37 -0.88
C LEU A 28 -16.81 -13.52 0.12
N ALA A 29 -16.08 -14.62 -0.04
CA ALA A 29 -16.13 -15.74 0.90
C ALA A 29 -15.67 -15.32 2.31
N ARG A 30 -14.66 -14.44 2.41
CA ARG A 30 -14.18 -13.93 3.71
C ARG A 30 -15.17 -12.97 4.37
N SER A 31 -15.82 -12.09 3.61
CA SER A 31 -16.83 -11.19 4.17
C SER A 31 -18.08 -11.96 4.62
N LEU A 32 -18.57 -12.88 3.79
CA LEU A 32 -19.72 -13.74 4.11
C LEU A 32 -19.41 -14.66 5.29
N GLY A 33 -18.21 -15.25 5.34
CA GLY A 33 -17.78 -16.10 6.44
C GLY A 33 -17.65 -15.35 7.77
N ARG A 34 -17.26 -14.08 7.76
CA ARG A 34 -17.18 -13.25 8.96
C ARG A 34 -18.58 -12.94 9.51
N SER A 35 -19.53 -12.54 8.66
CA SER A 35 -20.93 -12.35 9.05
C SER A 35 -21.57 -13.65 9.53
N ALA A 36 -21.38 -14.74 8.80
CA ALA A 36 -21.90 -16.05 9.18
C ALA A 36 -21.34 -16.54 10.53
N ARG A 37 -20.07 -16.24 10.85
CA ARG A 37 -19.47 -16.62 12.13
C ARG A 37 -20.07 -15.87 13.31
N ILE A 38 -20.34 -14.57 13.15
CA ILE A 38 -20.97 -13.75 14.19
C ILE A 38 -22.38 -14.27 14.46
N LEU A 39 -23.16 -14.47 13.39
CA LEU A 39 -24.51 -15.04 13.49
C LEU A 39 -24.49 -16.44 14.11
N LYS A 40 -23.53 -17.29 13.75
CA LYS A 40 -23.35 -18.63 14.35
C LYS A 40 -23.03 -18.56 15.83
N ALA A 41 -22.22 -17.60 16.27
CA ALA A 41 -21.85 -17.42 17.68
C ALA A 41 -23.05 -16.92 18.51
N GLU A 42 -23.80 -15.94 17.99
CA GLU A 42 -25.01 -15.43 18.62
C GLU A 42 -26.11 -16.51 18.68
N THR A 43 -26.30 -17.26 17.59
CA THR A 43 -27.28 -18.37 17.54
C THR A 43 -26.88 -19.52 18.45
N LYS A 44 -25.56 -19.76 18.64
CA LYS A 44 -25.09 -20.81 19.54
C LYS A 44 -25.39 -20.49 21.01
N GLY A 45 -25.27 -19.23 21.44
CA GLY A 45 -25.67 -18.83 22.79
C GLY A 45 -27.13 -19.19 23.09
N LEU A 46 -28.03 -18.96 22.12
CA LEU A 46 -29.44 -19.32 22.22
C LEU A 46 -29.73 -20.83 22.27
N HIS A 47 -28.82 -21.67 21.75
CA HIS A 47 -28.94 -23.13 21.80
C HIS A 47 -28.27 -23.73 23.05
N ASP A 48 -27.23 -23.07 23.58
CA ASP A 48 -26.49 -23.49 24.77
C ASP A 48 -27.28 -23.20 26.07
N ASP A 49 -28.25 -22.27 26.04
CA ASP A 49 -29.12 -21.97 27.19
C ASP A 49 -30.10 -23.12 27.56
N ASP A 50 -30.25 -24.15 26.71
CA ASP A 50 -31.14 -25.32 26.97
C ASP A 50 -30.36 -26.57 27.45
N ASP A 51 -29.03 -26.61 27.30
CA ASP A 51 -28.16 -27.72 27.71
C ASP A 51 -27.07 -27.22 28.68
N GLY A 52 -27.35 -27.30 29.98
CA GLY A 52 -26.43 -26.91 31.03
C GLY A 52 -25.08 -27.65 30.99
N ASP A 53 -24.05 -26.92 31.44
CA ASP A 53 -22.67 -27.37 31.72
C ASP A 53 -21.71 -27.51 30.51
N LYS A 54 -21.06 -26.39 30.16
CA LYS A 54 -19.57 -26.19 30.16
C LYS A 54 -19.16 -24.90 29.44
N ALA A 55 -19.13 -23.78 30.17
CA ALA A 55 -18.53 -22.53 29.70
C ALA A 55 -17.40 -22.08 30.64
N ALA A 56 -16.21 -22.68 30.47
CA ALA A 56 -14.97 -22.18 31.04
C ALA A 56 -13.81 -22.47 30.08
N ASP A 57 -13.86 -21.86 28.89
CA ASP A 57 -12.68 -21.33 28.17
C ASP A 57 -13.20 -20.56 26.94
N GLN A 58 -13.21 -19.23 27.00
CA GLN A 58 -13.27 -18.40 25.79
C GLN A 58 -11.84 -17.89 25.51
N PRO A 59 -10.99 -18.65 24.79
CA PRO A 59 -9.74 -18.11 24.29
C PRO A 59 -10.05 -17.26 23.06
N GLY A 60 -9.92 -15.93 23.24
CA GLY A 60 -9.60 -14.93 22.22
C GLY A 60 -10.49 -14.87 20.98
N GLN A 61 -11.18 -13.74 20.78
CA GLN A 61 -11.80 -13.39 19.50
C GLN A 61 -10.78 -13.48 18.33
N PRO A 62 -10.84 -14.48 17.44
CA PRO A 62 -9.83 -14.64 16.39
C PRO A 62 -10.01 -13.63 15.23
N GLY A 63 -11.02 -12.78 15.31
CA GLY A 63 -11.32 -11.74 14.31
C GLY A 63 -10.43 -10.50 14.43
N GLN A 64 -10.12 -10.07 15.65
CA GLN A 64 -9.27 -8.90 15.91
C GLN A 64 -7.80 -9.18 15.65
N GLN A 65 -7.34 -10.39 15.97
CA GLN A 65 -5.97 -10.82 15.66
C GLN A 65 -5.75 -10.94 14.15
N ALA A 66 -6.72 -11.50 13.40
CA ALA A 66 -6.63 -11.62 11.95
C ALA A 66 -6.65 -10.25 11.23
N GLN A 67 -7.38 -9.26 11.73
CA GLN A 67 -7.34 -7.89 11.18
C GLN A 67 -6.02 -7.18 11.48
N GLY A 68 -5.50 -7.32 12.71
CA GLY A 68 -4.20 -6.76 13.09
C GLY A 68 -3.04 -7.36 12.28
N GLN A 69 -3.02 -8.68 12.11
CA GLN A 69 -2.00 -9.38 11.32
C GLN A 69 -2.08 -9.06 9.82
N GLN A 70 -3.28 -8.84 9.26
CA GLN A 70 -3.43 -8.47 7.84
C GLN A 70 -2.97 -7.04 7.57
N ALA A 71 -3.29 -6.08 8.45
CA ALA A 71 -2.80 -4.71 8.33
C ALA A 71 -1.27 -4.63 8.52
N GLN A 72 -0.72 -5.46 9.41
CA GLN A 72 0.71 -5.53 9.67
C GLN A 72 1.49 -6.18 8.52
N ALA A 73 0.93 -7.20 7.86
CA ALA A 73 1.54 -7.80 6.67
C ALA A 73 1.58 -6.82 5.50
N GLN A 74 0.46 -6.17 5.17
CA GLN A 74 0.39 -5.19 4.07
C GLN A 74 1.32 -3.98 4.28
N SER A 75 1.48 -3.53 5.54
CA SER A 75 2.38 -2.43 5.85
C SER A 75 3.86 -2.84 5.82
N ALA A 76 4.19 -4.11 6.07
CA ALA A 76 5.56 -4.62 5.90
C ALA A 76 5.96 -4.70 4.42
N ASP A 77 5.06 -5.18 3.55
CA ASP A 77 5.27 -5.24 2.11
C ASP A 77 5.43 -3.84 1.49
N ALA A 78 4.55 -2.90 1.85
CA ALA A 78 4.63 -1.52 1.36
C ALA A 78 5.91 -0.79 1.81
N ARG A 79 6.43 -1.09 3.02
CA ARG A 79 7.69 -0.54 3.52
C ARG A 79 8.89 -1.11 2.77
N ALA A 80 8.87 -2.39 2.42
CA ALA A 80 9.92 -3.03 1.64
C ALA A 80 9.99 -2.46 0.21
N GLU A 81 8.84 -2.21 -0.42
CA GLU A 81 8.76 -1.58 -1.74
C GLU A 81 9.26 -0.13 -1.71
N ALA A 82 8.84 0.66 -0.71
CA ALA A 82 9.31 2.03 -0.54
C ALA A 82 10.82 2.13 -0.29
N ALA A 83 11.42 1.13 0.38
CA ALA A 83 12.87 1.07 0.56
C ALA A 83 13.59 0.86 -0.78
N ARG A 84 13.12 -0.07 -1.61
CA ARG A 84 13.70 -0.34 -2.94
C ARG A 84 13.62 0.87 -3.87
N LEU A 85 12.48 1.57 -3.87
CA LEU A 85 12.29 2.78 -4.67
C LEU A 85 13.23 3.93 -4.24
N ARG A 86 13.49 4.07 -2.94
CA ARG A 86 14.45 5.06 -2.42
C ARG A 86 15.88 4.74 -2.83
N GLU A 87 16.24 3.46 -2.85
CA GLU A 87 17.57 3.03 -3.32
C GLU A 87 17.74 3.27 -4.81
N GLU A 88 16.70 3.02 -5.61
CA GLU A 88 16.71 3.30 -7.05
C GLU A 88 16.82 4.80 -7.31
N ALA A 89 16.01 5.63 -6.64
CA ALA A 89 16.08 7.09 -6.75
C ALA A 89 17.48 7.64 -6.40
N ALA A 90 18.11 7.11 -5.34
CA ALA A 90 19.46 7.50 -4.95
C ALA A 90 20.53 7.06 -5.97
N ARG A 91 20.32 5.96 -6.71
CA ARG A 91 21.18 5.55 -7.81
C ARG A 91 21.04 6.50 -9.00
N LEU A 92 19.81 6.81 -9.40
CA LEU A 92 19.55 7.77 -10.48
C LEU A 92 20.13 9.15 -10.16
N GLU A 93 20.06 9.60 -8.91
CA GLU A 93 20.62 10.89 -8.50
C GLU A 93 22.16 10.91 -8.61
N ARG A 94 22.83 9.81 -8.28
CA ARG A 94 24.29 9.67 -8.46
C ARG A 94 24.69 9.59 -9.94
N GLU A 95 23.85 9.01 -10.78
CA GLU A 95 24.06 8.95 -12.22
C GLU A 95 23.84 10.34 -12.85
N ALA A 96 22.78 11.04 -12.44
CA ALA A 96 22.50 12.41 -12.87
C ALA A 96 23.59 13.40 -12.42
N ALA A 97 24.08 13.28 -11.18
CA ALA A 97 25.16 14.11 -10.65
C ALA A 97 26.49 13.89 -11.41
N GLN A 98 26.75 12.66 -11.88
CA GLN A 98 27.93 12.36 -12.70
C GLN A 98 27.80 12.91 -14.12
N GLN A 99 26.60 12.88 -14.72
CA GLN A 99 26.37 13.51 -16.03
C GLN A 99 26.50 15.04 -15.95
N GLN A 100 26.07 15.65 -14.84
CA GLN A 100 26.13 17.09 -14.66
C GLN A 100 27.56 17.63 -14.49
N TYR A 101 28.50 16.80 -14.03
CA TYR A 101 29.93 17.15 -13.97
C TYR A 101 30.66 16.91 -15.31
N GLY A 102 30.10 16.08 -16.21
CA GLY A 102 30.71 15.72 -17.50
C GLY A 102 30.28 16.56 -18.70
N SER A 103 29.23 17.39 -18.61
CA SER A 103 28.57 17.96 -19.80
C SER A 103 28.51 19.49 -19.91
N GLY A 104 29.20 20.30 -19.10
CA GLY A 104 28.97 21.76 -19.22
C GLY A 104 29.98 22.78 -18.70
N ALA A 105 31.09 22.42 -18.05
CA ALA A 105 32.02 23.43 -17.55
C ALA A 105 33.14 23.71 -18.56
N ARG A 106 32.83 24.47 -19.62
CA ARG A 106 33.85 25.29 -20.26
C ARG A 106 34.40 26.22 -19.17
N PRO A 107 35.72 26.27 -18.89
CA PRO A 107 36.24 27.23 -17.95
C PRO A 107 35.92 28.62 -18.48
N LEU A 108 35.05 29.36 -17.77
CA LEU A 108 34.88 30.79 -18.00
C LEU A 108 36.22 31.43 -17.66
N THR A 109 36.98 31.70 -18.72
CA THR A 109 38.21 32.46 -18.72
C THR A 109 37.97 33.81 -18.07
N SER A 110 38.90 34.19 -17.21
CA SER A 110 39.01 35.45 -16.49
C SER A 110 38.59 36.68 -17.31
N GLY A 111 37.74 37.53 -16.72
CA GLY A 111 37.92 38.99 -16.82
C GLY A 111 37.02 39.82 -17.75
N GLU A 112 35.68 39.70 -17.69
CA GLU A 112 34.82 40.79 -18.19
C GLU A 112 34.05 41.48 -17.05
N PRO A 113 34.23 42.80 -16.85
CA PRO A 113 33.39 43.56 -15.93
C PRO A 113 31.98 43.68 -16.49
N ILE A 114 30.97 43.38 -15.67
CA ILE A 114 29.56 43.64 -15.96
C ILE A 114 29.38 45.18 -16.02
N GLN A 115 29.53 45.74 -17.22
CA GLN A 115 29.25 47.14 -17.50
C GLN A 115 27.73 47.27 -17.65
N GLY A 116 27.04 47.91 -16.71
CA GLY A 116 25.62 48.17 -16.91
C GLY A 116 24.74 48.53 -15.72
N VAL A 117 25.27 48.87 -14.54
CA VAL A 117 24.42 49.39 -13.45
C VAL A 117 24.86 50.81 -13.07
N PRO A 118 24.14 51.86 -13.51
CA PRO A 118 24.40 53.21 -13.02
C PRO A 118 23.94 53.32 -11.56
N VAL A 119 24.91 53.46 -10.64
CA VAL A 119 24.63 53.83 -9.25
C VAL A 119 24.39 55.34 -9.22
N SER A 120 23.11 55.73 -9.14
CA SER A 120 22.74 57.13 -8.90
C SER A 120 23.01 57.45 -7.43
N ASP A 121 23.88 58.43 -7.19
CA ASP A 121 24.33 58.90 -5.88
C ASP A 121 23.41 60.05 -5.42
N PRO A 122 22.52 59.85 -4.42
CA PRO A 122 21.49 60.84 -4.08
C PRO A 122 22.01 62.05 -3.25
N ASP A 123 23.28 62.06 -2.84
CA ASP A 123 23.77 63.02 -1.84
C ASP A 123 24.32 64.35 -2.41
N ARG A 124 24.37 64.51 -3.74
CA ARG A 124 24.93 65.73 -4.37
C ARG A 124 24.01 66.98 -4.34
N LEU A 125 22.83 66.91 -3.74
CA LEU A 125 21.80 67.96 -3.85
C LEU A 125 21.60 68.85 -2.60
N ARG A 126 22.44 68.77 -1.56
CA ARG A 126 22.33 69.71 -0.41
C ARG A 126 23.62 70.45 -0.13
N LYS A 127 24.02 71.28 -1.09
CA LYS A 127 24.82 72.48 -0.79
C LYS A 127 24.14 73.69 -1.44
N SER A 128 23.36 74.40 -0.63
CA SER A 128 22.98 75.80 -0.76
C SER A 128 22.80 76.36 0.65
#